data_AF-A0A706NIE0-F1
#
_entry.id   AF-A0A706NIE0-F1
#
_cell.length_a   1.000
_cell.length_b   1.000
_cell.length_c   1.000
_cell.angle_alpha   90.00
_cell.angle_beta   90.00
_cell.angle_gamma   90.00
#
_symmetry.space_group_name_H-M   'P 1'
#
loop_
_entity.id
_entity.type
_entity.pdbx_description
1 polymer ?
#
loop_
_entity_poly.entity_id
_entity_poly.type
_entity_poly.pdbx_seq_one_letter_code
_entity_poly.pdbx_strand_id
1 'polypeptide(L)'
;MKTVHDIRRSNARKLRDGVGGNSSFATMIDREPTQTSRFMGDGATKNIGDSMARHIEKCFDLPVGWLDQEHQTTNITKKPDVSITNKQITLVPVISWVQAGAWKEVGYSEVDLSTAETYPCPVPCGEMTYILRVIGDSMIDEYRPGDMI
;
A
#
# COMPACT_ATOMS: atom_id res chain seq x y z
N MET A 1 -26.94 -16.76 -14.86
CA MET A 1 -25.94 -16.34 -15.87
C MET A 1 -26.06 -14.83 -15.99
N LYS A 2 -25.03 -14.05 -15.65
CA LYS A 2 -25.07 -12.60 -15.81
C LYS A 2 -24.97 -12.28 -17.30
N THR A 3 -25.77 -11.34 -17.80
CA THR A 3 -25.63 -10.90 -19.19
C THR A 3 -24.40 -10.01 -19.33
N VAL A 4 -23.86 -9.86 -20.55
CA VAL A 4 -22.76 -8.92 -20.83
C VAL A 4 -23.12 -7.50 -20.38
N HIS A 5 -24.39 -7.11 -20.50
CA HIS A 5 -24.86 -5.80 -20.04
C HIS A 5 -24.79 -5.64 -18.51
N ASP A 6 -25.03 -6.72 -17.76
CA ASP A 6 -24.91 -6.70 -16.30
C ASP A 6 -23.44 -6.60 -15.85
N ILE A 7 -22.53 -7.28 -16.57
CA ILE A 7 -21.09 -7.21 -16.34
C ILE A 7 -20.59 -5.78 -16.58
N ARG A 8 -20.92 -5.19 -17.74
CA ARG A 8 -20.58 -3.80 -18.08
C ARG A 8 -21.08 -2.82 -17.03
N ARG A 9 -22.33 -2.98 -16.56
CA ARG A 9 -22.92 -2.12 -15.54
C ARG A 9 -22.20 -2.24 -14.20
N SER A 10 -21.90 -3.47 -13.77
CA SER A 10 -21.15 -3.71 -12.54
C SER A 10 -19.76 -3.08 -12.59
N ASN A 11 -19.04 -3.25 -13.69
CA ASN A 11 -17.71 -2.70 -13.89
C ASN A 11 -17.72 -1.17 -13.96
N ALA A 12 -18.69 -0.58 -14.66
CA ALA A 12 -18.82 0.87 -14.72
C ALA A 12 -19.13 1.48 -13.35
N ARG A 13 -19.93 0.81 -12.50
CA ARG A 13 -20.15 1.21 -11.10
C ARG A 13 -18.85 1.19 -10.29
N LYS A 14 -17.97 0.21 -10.51
CA LYS A 14 -16.65 0.17 -9.84
C LYS A 14 -15.78 1.37 -10.21
N LEU A 15 -15.73 1.69 -11.51
CA LEU A 15 -15.00 2.86 -11.98
C LEU A 15 -15.57 4.14 -11.36
N ARG A 16 -16.90 4.26 -11.32
CA ARG A 16 -17.60 5.37 -10.66
C ARG A 16 -17.22 5.51 -9.18
N ASP A 17 -17.23 4.41 -8.44
CA ASP A 17 -16.95 4.43 -7.00
C ASP A 17 -15.50 4.84 -6.73
N GLY A 18 -14.56 4.46 -7.62
CA GLY A 18 -13.16 4.88 -7.55
C GLY A 18 -12.92 6.37 -7.82
N VAL A 19 -13.84 7.06 -8.49
CA VAL A 19 -13.70 8.48 -8.87
C VAL A 19 -14.51 9.45 -8.02
N GLY A 20 -15.22 8.94 -7.00
CA GLY A 20 -15.99 9.78 -6.08
C GLY A 20 -17.44 10.03 -6.51
N GLY A 21 -18.03 9.18 -7.36
CA GLY A 21 -19.48 9.15 -7.60
C GLY A 21 -19.93 9.52 -9.02
N ASN A 22 -21.25 9.59 -9.21
CA ASN A 22 -21.88 9.73 -10.53
C ASN A 22 -21.46 11.01 -11.27
N SER A 23 -21.35 12.14 -10.57
CA SER A 23 -21.04 13.43 -11.20
C SER A 23 -19.62 13.45 -11.74
N SER A 24 -18.63 13.08 -10.92
CA SER A 24 -17.22 13.02 -11.31
C SER A 24 -16.98 12.02 -12.45
N PHE A 25 -17.65 10.86 -12.40
CA PHE A 25 -17.59 9.88 -13.47
C PHE A 25 -18.12 10.44 -14.79
N ALA A 26 -19.27 11.14 -14.76
CA ALA A 26 -19.87 11.73 -15.94
C ALA A 26 -18.93 12.75 -16.63
N THR A 27 -18.29 13.61 -15.82
CA THR A 27 -17.30 14.57 -16.32
C THR A 27 -16.12 13.88 -17.00
N MET A 28 -15.62 12.76 -16.46
CA MET A 28 -14.50 12.04 -17.06
C MET A 28 -14.84 11.36 -18.38
N ILE A 29 -16.07 10.88 -18.54
CA ILE A 29 -16.51 10.27 -19.80
C ILE A 29 -17.05 11.28 -20.81
N ASP A 30 -16.89 12.59 -20.54
CA ASP A 30 -17.43 13.67 -21.37
C ASP A 30 -18.95 13.55 -21.59
N ARG A 31 -19.70 13.28 -20.50
CA ARG A 31 -21.16 13.14 -20.51
C ARG A 31 -21.83 13.90 -19.39
N GLU A 32 -23.12 14.17 -19.60
CA GLU A 32 -23.97 14.76 -18.59
C GLU A 32 -24.30 13.75 -17.47
N PRO A 33 -24.29 14.15 -16.18
CA PRO A 33 -24.63 13.29 -15.04
C PRO A 33 -26.00 12.60 -15.15
N THR A 34 -26.96 13.23 -15.81
CA THR A 34 -28.30 12.66 -16.04
C THR A 34 -28.24 11.43 -16.94
N GLN A 35 -27.40 11.43 -18.00
CA GLN A 35 -27.20 10.26 -18.86
C GLN A 35 -26.55 9.12 -18.10
N THR A 36 -25.52 9.42 -17.32
CA THR A 36 -24.80 8.50 -16.43
C THR A 36 -25.74 7.76 -15.48
N SER A 37 -26.69 8.48 -14.88
CA SER A 37 -27.71 7.89 -14.01
C SER A 37 -28.64 6.91 -14.75
N ARG A 38 -28.96 7.16 -16.03
CA ARG A 38 -29.87 6.28 -16.80
C ARG A 38 -29.31 4.90 -17.11
N PHE A 39 -27.98 4.74 -17.16
CA PHE A 39 -27.35 3.45 -17.46
C PHE A 39 -26.62 2.80 -16.27
N MET A 40 -26.25 3.56 -15.22
CA MET A 40 -25.61 3.04 -14.00
C MET A 40 -26.40 3.21 -12.70
N GLY A 41 -27.42 4.07 -12.68
CA GLY A 41 -28.26 4.30 -11.50
C GLY A 41 -28.94 3.04 -10.99
N ASP A 42 -29.51 3.11 -9.79
CA ASP A 42 -30.20 1.97 -9.17
C ASP A 42 -31.44 1.55 -9.98
N GLY A 43 -32.14 2.52 -10.58
CA GLY A 43 -33.21 2.32 -11.57
C GLY A 43 -32.75 2.50 -13.01
N ALA A 44 -31.59 1.97 -13.40
CA ALA A 44 -31.08 2.11 -14.76
C ALA A 44 -32.05 1.53 -15.80
N THR A 45 -32.53 2.38 -16.71
CA THR A 45 -33.48 2.01 -17.78
C THR A 45 -32.78 1.64 -19.07
N LYS A 46 -31.50 2.03 -19.23
CA LYS A 46 -30.71 1.75 -20.43
C LYS A 46 -29.55 0.80 -20.14
N ASN A 47 -29.25 -0.03 -21.13
CA ASN A 47 -28.07 -0.89 -21.12
C ASN A 47 -26.86 -0.17 -21.72
N ILE A 48 -25.66 -0.57 -21.29
CA ILE A 48 -24.40 -0.09 -21.85
C ILE A 48 -24.13 -0.91 -23.13
N GLY A 49 -24.32 -0.27 -24.28
CA GLY A 49 -23.97 -0.83 -25.58
C GLY A 49 -22.46 -0.73 -25.87
N ASP A 50 -22.04 -1.35 -26.96
CA ASP A 50 -20.61 -1.49 -27.32
C ASP A 50 -19.92 -0.14 -27.52
N SER A 51 -20.55 0.79 -28.23
CA SER A 51 -19.99 2.13 -28.42
C SER A 51 -19.74 2.88 -27.10
N MET A 52 -20.66 2.73 -26.13
CA MET A 52 -20.50 3.37 -24.82
C MET A 52 -19.43 2.66 -23.99
N ALA A 53 -19.38 1.33 -24.03
CA ALA A 53 -18.34 0.57 -23.34
C ALA A 53 -16.93 0.95 -23.83
N ARG A 54 -16.73 1.01 -25.15
CA ARG A 54 -15.44 1.40 -25.75
C ARG A 54 -15.06 2.85 -25.45
N HIS A 55 -16.05 3.76 -25.40
CA HIS A 55 -15.83 5.15 -25.02
C HIS A 55 -15.36 5.28 -23.56
N ILE A 56 -16.02 4.58 -22.64
CA ILE A 56 -15.62 4.55 -21.22
C ILE A 56 -14.19 3.99 -21.09
N GLU A 57 -13.86 2.89 -21.80
CA GLU A 57 -12.51 2.32 -21.78
C GLU A 57 -11.46 3.34 -22.23
N LYS A 58 -11.75 4.09 -23.31
CA LYS A 58 -10.84 5.14 -23.81
C LYS A 58 -10.65 6.29 -22.83
N CYS A 59 -11.72 6.76 -22.19
CA CYS A 59 -11.65 7.86 -21.22
C CYS A 59 -10.88 7.49 -19.93
N PHE A 60 -10.85 6.20 -19.59
CA PHE A 60 -10.16 5.68 -18.41
C PHE A 60 -8.80 5.04 -18.72
N ASP A 61 -8.32 5.16 -19.97
CA ASP A 61 -7.09 4.51 -20.46
C ASP A 61 -7.04 3.00 -20.19
N LEU A 62 -8.18 2.32 -20.34
CA LEU A 62 -8.34 0.90 -20.12
C LEU A 62 -8.21 0.11 -21.43
N PRO A 63 -7.76 -1.16 -21.36
CA PRO A 63 -7.70 -2.02 -22.53
C PRO A 63 -9.10 -2.29 -23.10
N VAL A 64 -9.16 -2.47 -24.42
CA VAL A 64 -10.41 -2.83 -25.11
C VAL A 64 -10.92 -4.17 -24.56
N GLY A 65 -12.18 -4.20 -24.14
CA GLY A 65 -12.83 -5.38 -23.57
C GLY A 65 -12.78 -5.45 -22.06
N TRP A 66 -12.16 -4.46 -21.40
CA TRP A 66 -12.12 -4.42 -19.94
C TRP A 66 -13.52 -4.39 -19.32
N LEU A 67 -14.47 -3.64 -19.89
CA LEU A 67 -15.83 -3.60 -19.35
C LEU A 67 -16.61 -4.90 -19.59
N ASP A 68 -16.16 -5.75 -20.52
CA ASP A 68 -16.82 -7.01 -20.89
C ASP A 68 -16.42 -8.20 -20.00
N GLN A 69 -15.34 -8.04 -19.23
CA GLN A 69 -14.79 -9.08 -18.36
C GLN A 69 -15.37 -9.00 -16.95
N GLU A 70 -15.71 -10.13 -16.34
CA GLU A 70 -16.15 -10.15 -14.94
C GLU A 70 -14.95 -9.90 -14.02
N HIS A 71 -14.79 -8.66 -13.57
CA HIS A 71 -13.85 -8.36 -12.50
C HIS A 71 -14.50 -8.78 -11.18
N GLN A 72 -13.79 -9.50 -10.32
CA GLN A 72 -14.31 -9.79 -8.99
C GLN A 72 -14.43 -8.47 -8.19
N THR A 73 -15.46 -8.34 -7.37
CA THR A 73 -15.57 -7.25 -6.38
C THR A 73 -14.59 -7.56 -5.26
N THR A 74 -13.30 -7.29 -5.49
CA THR A 74 -12.39 -7.14 -4.38
C THR A 74 -12.75 -5.80 -3.74
N ASN A 75 -13.43 -5.86 -2.60
CA ASN A 75 -13.53 -4.76 -1.64
C ASN A 75 -12.12 -4.45 -1.11
N ILE A 76 -11.26 -3.96 -1.98
CA ILE A 76 -9.99 -3.37 -1.62
C ILE A 76 -10.25 -1.90 -1.82
N THR A 77 -10.69 -1.26 -0.75
CA THR A 77 -10.39 0.13 -0.47
C THR A 77 -8.93 0.36 -0.87
N LYS A 78 -8.69 0.87 -2.07
CA LYS A 78 -7.38 1.34 -2.50
C LYS A 78 -7.09 2.62 -1.72
N LYS A 79 -6.79 2.49 -0.43
CA LYS A 79 -5.62 3.20 0.06
C LYS A 79 -4.46 2.59 -0.74
N PRO A 80 -3.57 3.37 -1.36
CA PRO A 80 -2.32 2.83 -1.89
C PRO A 80 -1.49 2.43 -0.67
N ASP A 81 -1.86 1.31 -0.04
CA ASP A 81 -1.12 0.79 1.08
C ASP A 81 0.09 0.07 0.47
N VAL A 82 1.26 0.61 0.79
CA VAL A 82 2.59 0.13 0.41
C VAL A 82 2.80 -0.08 -1.09
N SER A 83 3.24 0.99 -1.77
CA SER A 83 4.22 0.84 -2.83
C SER A 83 5.34 -0.06 -2.29
N ILE A 84 5.53 -1.23 -2.88
CA ILE A 84 6.64 -2.13 -2.58
C ILE A 84 7.93 -1.36 -2.86
N THR A 85 8.42 -0.61 -1.87
CA THR A 85 9.77 -0.08 -1.90
C THR A 85 10.66 -1.27 -1.62
N ASN A 86 11.50 -1.65 -2.58
CA ASN A 86 12.60 -2.60 -2.41
C ASN A 86 13.64 -2.04 -1.42
N LYS A 87 13.23 -1.69 -0.21
CA LYS A 87 14.14 -1.36 0.88
C LYS A 87 14.59 -2.69 1.46
N GLN A 88 15.86 -3.01 1.23
CA GLN A 88 16.52 -4.13 1.87
C GLN A 88 16.61 -3.82 3.36
N ILE A 89 15.81 -4.50 4.17
CA ILE A 89 15.82 -4.37 5.62
C ILE A 89 16.92 -5.29 6.15
N THR A 90 17.93 -4.71 6.80
CA THR A 90 19.02 -5.44 7.45
C THR A 90 18.64 -5.75 8.90
N LEU A 91 18.88 -6.98 9.34
CA LEU A 91 18.73 -7.36 10.75
C LEU A 91 20.00 -6.99 11.51
N VAL A 92 19.84 -6.33 12.64
CA VAL A 92 20.92 -5.76 13.45
C VAL A 92 20.90 -6.38 14.85
N PRO A 93 22.05 -6.83 15.39
CA PRO A 93 22.11 -7.45 16.70
C PRO A 93 21.98 -6.42 17.82
N VAL A 94 21.26 -6.80 18.87
CA VAL A 94 21.19 -6.07 20.14
C VAL A 94 22.31 -6.58 21.04
N ILE A 95 23.16 -5.65 21.49
CA ILE A 95 24.23 -5.97 22.43
C ILE A 95 24.04 -5.24 23.76
N SER A 96 24.73 -5.71 24.79
CA SER A 96 24.79 -5.03 26.08
C SER A 96 25.83 -3.91 26.08
N TRP A 97 25.68 -2.97 27.03
CA TRP A 97 26.68 -1.94 27.29
C TRP A 97 28.06 -2.51 27.65
N VAL A 98 28.10 -3.69 28.26
CA VAL A 98 29.36 -4.40 28.59
C VAL A 98 30.03 -4.90 27.32
N GLN A 99 29.27 -5.56 26.43
CA GLN A 99 29.78 -6.04 25.14
C GLN A 99 30.26 -4.88 24.25
N ALA A 100 29.53 -3.78 24.20
CA ALA A 100 29.97 -2.58 23.47
C ALA A 100 31.25 -1.97 24.05
N GLY A 101 31.40 -2.00 25.38
CA GLY A 101 32.62 -1.55 26.06
C GLY A 101 33.85 -2.40 25.72
N ALA A 102 33.66 -3.70 25.54
CA ALA A 102 34.74 -4.65 25.23
C ALA A 102 35.47 -4.32 23.92
N TRP A 103 34.81 -3.69 22.95
CA TRP A 103 35.44 -3.24 21.69
C TRP A 103 36.34 -2.02 21.84
N LYS A 104 36.26 -1.29 22.95
CA LYS A 104 37.13 -0.14 23.23
C LYS A 104 38.42 -0.54 23.94
N GLU A 105 38.50 -1.75 24.49
CA GLU A 105 39.67 -2.19 25.25
C GLU A 105 40.80 -2.68 24.32
N VAL A 106 42.06 -2.46 24.75
CA VAL A 106 43.27 -2.80 23.99
C VAL A 106 43.45 -4.33 23.85
N GLY A 107 42.69 -5.13 24.58
CA GLY A 107 42.53 -6.57 24.37
C GLY A 107 41.23 -6.86 23.64
N TYR A 108 41.30 -7.28 22.38
CA TYR A 108 40.13 -7.73 21.62
C TYR A 108 39.44 -8.88 22.37
N SER A 109 38.31 -8.58 22.99
CA SER A 109 37.38 -9.62 23.42
C SER A 109 36.34 -9.79 22.32
N GLU A 110 36.37 -10.93 21.64
CA GLU A 110 35.37 -11.27 20.64
C GLU A 110 34.00 -11.34 21.32
N VAL A 111 33.09 -10.47 20.88
CA VAL A 111 31.69 -10.53 21.26
C VAL A 111 31.01 -11.48 20.29
N ASP A 112 30.55 -12.62 20.78
CA ASP A 112 29.75 -13.53 19.97
C ASP A 112 28.37 -12.92 19.70
N LEU A 113 28.16 -12.49 18.45
CA LEU A 113 26.90 -11.92 17.96
C LEU A 113 25.93 -12.99 17.47
N SER A 114 26.34 -14.25 17.33
CA SER A 114 25.49 -15.32 16.80
C SER A 114 24.32 -15.67 17.74
N THR A 115 24.50 -15.40 19.03
CA THR A 115 23.50 -15.62 20.08
C THR A 115 22.70 -14.36 20.43
N ALA A 116 23.01 -13.22 19.82
CA ALA A 116 22.36 -11.96 20.08
C ALA A 116 20.96 -11.88 19.46
N GLU A 117 20.03 -11.24 20.16
CA GLU A 117 18.70 -10.94 19.63
C GLU A 117 18.82 -9.90 18.50
N THR A 118 18.20 -10.13 17.35
CA THR A 118 18.31 -9.21 16.20
C THR A 118 16.98 -8.52 15.88
N TYR A 119 17.03 -7.24 15.50
CA TYR A 119 15.87 -6.45 15.08
C TYR A 119 16.06 -5.83 13.68
N PRO A 120 14.96 -5.60 12.93
CA PRO A 120 15.03 -4.95 11.62
C PRO A 120 15.39 -3.47 11.74
N CYS A 121 16.41 -3.03 10.99
CA CYS A 121 16.76 -1.62 10.88
C CYS A 121 15.85 -0.92 9.84
N PRO A 122 15.15 0.18 10.21
CA PRO A 122 14.25 0.88 9.30
C PRO A 122 14.99 1.70 8.22
N VAL A 123 16.31 1.87 8.37
CA VAL A 123 17.18 2.62 7.46
C VAL A 123 18.31 1.74 6.94
N PRO A 124 18.85 2.00 5.74
CA PRO A 124 20.06 1.33 5.27
C PRO A 124 21.19 1.54 6.27
N CYS A 125 21.79 0.44 6.74
CA CYS A 125 22.86 0.44 7.73
C CYS A 125 24.01 -0.47 7.29
N GLY A 126 25.20 -0.26 7.86
CA GLY A 126 26.40 -1.04 7.54
C GLY A 126 26.45 -2.38 8.26
N GLU A 127 27.42 -3.22 7.91
CA GLU A 127 27.58 -4.57 8.48
C GLU A 127 27.94 -4.57 9.98
N MET A 128 28.55 -3.48 10.47
CA MET A 128 28.95 -3.34 11.88
C MET A 128 27.94 -2.54 12.72
N THR A 129 26.72 -2.34 12.22
CA THR A 129 25.67 -1.70 13.01
C THR A 129 25.21 -2.65 14.12
N TYR A 130 24.89 -2.09 15.29
CA TYR A 130 24.36 -2.79 16.45
C TYR A 130 23.32 -1.91 17.14
N ILE A 131 22.48 -2.50 17.98
CA ILE A 131 21.46 -1.82 18.78
C ILE A 131 21.86 -1.89 20.26
N LEU A 132 21.68 -0.79 20.99
CA LEU A 132 21.76 -0.77 22.45
C LEU A 132 20.38 -0.51 23.04
N ARG A 133 20.07 -1.19 24.15
CA ARG A 133 18.91 -0.85 24.98
C ARG A 133 19.32 0.23 25.97
N VAL A 134 18.58 1.32 26.01
CA VAL A 134 18.80 2.42 26.95
C VAL A 134 18.54 1.92 28.38
N ILE A 135 19.48 2.17 29.29
CA ILE A 135 19.39 1.81 30.70
C ILE A 135 19.60 3.07 31.55
N GLY A 136 18.72 3.28 32.52
CA GLY A 136 18.77 4.42 33.45
C GLY A 136 18.25 5.73 32.87
N ASP A 137 18.21 6.76 33.70
CA ASP A 137 17.46 8.00 33.43
C ASP A 137 18.34 9.19 33.02
N SER A 138 19.63 8.95 32.72
CA SER A 138 20.59 10.04 32.45
C SER A 138 20.24 10.89 31.22
N MET A 139 19.47 10.32 30.28
CA MET A 139 19.03 10.98 29.05
C MET A 139 17.49 10.97 28.92
N ILE A 140 16.75 10.92 30.03
CA ILE A 140 15.28 10.68 30.06
C ILE A 140 14.44 11.65 29.21
N ASP A 141 14.95 12.87 29.00
CA ASP A 141 14.28 13.89 28.20
C ASP A 141 14.19 13.51 26.70
N GLU A 142 15.15 12.71 26.21
CA GLU A 142 15.23 12.26 24.82
C GLU A 142 15.05 10.74 24.67
N TYR A 143 15.53 9.96 25.64
CA TYR A 143 15.59 8.50 25.59
C TYR A 143 15.10 7.89 26.91
N ARG A 144 14.06 7.07 26.83
CA ARG A 144 13.50 6.38 27.99
C ARG A 144 14.18 5.03 28.22
N PRO A 145 14.28 4.57 29.49
CA PRO A 145 14.70 3.21 29.77
C PRO A 145 13.90 2.19 28.95
N GLY A 146 14.60 1.32 28.24
CA GLY A 146 14.02 0.32 27.35
C GLY A 146 13.97 0.71 25.86
N ASP A 147 14.19 1.98 25.52
CA ASP A 147 14.30 2.40 24.12
C ASP A 147 15.48 1.70 23.43
N MET A 148 15.33 1.42 22.14
CA MET A 148 16.36 0.81 21.29
C MET A 148 16.97 1.89 20.40
N ILE A 149 18.28 2.09 20.54
CA ILE A 149 19.06 3.09 19.81
C ILE A 149 20.18 2.45 18.99
#